data_AF-A0A2D8BWG8-F1
#
_entry.id   AF-A0A2D8BWG8-F1
#
_cell.length_a   1.000
_cell.length_b   1.000
_cell.length_c   1.000
_cell.angle_alpha   90.00
_cell.angle_beta   90.00
_cell.angle_gamma   90.00
#
_symmetry.space_group_name_H-M   'P 1'
#
loop_
_entity.id
_entity.type
_entity.pdbx_description
1 polymer ?
#
loop_
_entity_poly.entity_id
_entity_poly.type
_entity_poly.pdbx_seq_one_letter_code
_entity_poly.pdbx_strand_id
1 'polypeptide(L)'
;MMSSMTSSGIQKQKSIYKKTIKIFGPPGTGKTHTLIERVLKGYLKKGVHPRDIAFISFTNKAVNTARDRALATFSHFSVDDFMRFKTLHKYCRRYFKEEVFDPKNCMLDYAMEAKII
;
A
#
# COMPACT_ATOMS: atom_id res chain seq x y z
N MET A 1 36.93 22.62 -3.10
CA MET A 1 36.14 21.61 -3.87
C MET A 1 35.28 20.84 -2.88
N MET A 2 33.98 21.15 -2.79
CA MET A 2 33.02 20.38 -1.98
C MET A 2 32.14 19.56 -2.91
N SER A 3 32.52 18.32 -3.18
CA SER A 3 31.66 17.34 -3.82
C SER A 3 30.65 16.84 -2.78
N SER A 4 29.48 17.47 -2.73
CA SER A 4 28.38 17.01 -1.87
C SER A 4 27.89 15.64 -2.35
N MET A 5 28.17 14.62 -1.54
CA MET A 5 27.54 13.30 -1.65
C MET A 5 26.03 13.49 -1.50
N THR A 6 25.32 13.63 -2.61
CA THR A 6 23.85 13.54 -2.59
C THR A 6 23.48 12.10 -2.31
N SER A 7 22.95 11.83 -1.12
CA SER A 7 22.56 10.47 -0.72
C SER A 7 21.64 9.86 -1.79
N SER A 8 21.92 8.61 -2.16
CA SER A 8 21.20 7.89 -3.23
C SER A 8 19.67 7.89 -3.03
N GLY A 9 19.23 7.93 -1.77
CA GLY A 9 17.82 8.05 -1.40
C GLY A 9 17.17 9.37 -1.84
N ILE A 10 17.84 10.51 -1.67
CA ILE A 10 17.30 11.83 -2.05
C ILE A 10 17.17 11.92 -3.57
N GLN A 11 18.14 11.39 -4.33
CA GLN A 11 18.06 11.35 -5.80
C GLN A 11 16.88 10.48 -6.27
N LYS A 12 16.67 9.30 -5.67
CA LYS A 12 15.54 8.43 -5.97
C LYS A 12 14.19 9.08 -5.63
N GLN A 13 14.11 9.82 -4.55
CA GLN A 13 12.90 10.56 -4.18
C GLN A 13 12.58 11.69 -5.17
N LYS A 14 13.59 12.43 -5.64
CA LYS A 14 13.43 13.47 -6.67
C LYS A 14 12.88 12.92 -7.99
N SER A 15 13.30 11.72 -8.40
CA SER A 15 12.81 11.12 -9.66
C SER A 15 11.35 10.66 -9.58
N ILE A 16 10.89 10.25 -8.39
CA ILE A 16 9.51 9.79 -8.16
C ILE A 16 8.56 10.98 -7.91
N TYR A 17 9.07 12.10 -7.38
CA TYR A 17 8.26 13.28 -7.07
C TYR A 17 7.43 13.75 -8.28
N LYS A 18 8.04 13.85 -9.47
CA LYS A 18 7.34 14.24 -10.71
C LYS A 18 6.30 13.21 -11.20
N LYS A 19 6.31 11.99 -10.64
CA LYS A 19 5.39 10.90 -10.95
C LYS A 19 4.34 10.68 -9.85
N THR A 20 4.33 11.54 -8.83
CA THR A 20 3.44 11.40 -7.65
C THR A 20 2.33 12.44 -7.71
N ILE A 21 1.10 12.01 -7.53
CA ILE A 21 -0.07 12.88 -7.38
C ILE A 21 -0.47 12.88 -5.91
N LYS A 22 -0.64 14.07 -5.32
CA LYS A 22 -1.15 14.24 -3.95
C LYS A 22 -2.49 14.95 -3.98
N ILE A 23 -3.49 14.38 -3.31
CA ILE A 23 -4.83 14.94 -3.19
C ILE A 23 -4.99 15.48 -1.76
N PHE A 24 -5.03 16.81 -1.63
CA PHE A 24 -5.24 17.48 -0.35
C PHE A 24 -6.70 17.93 -0.19
N GLY A 25 -7.15 18.05 1.05
CA GLY A 25 -8.48 18.58 1.34
C GLY A 25 -8.92 18.37 2.80
N PRO A 26 -9.75 19.26 3.37
CA PRO A 26 -10.41 19.10 4.66
C PRO A 26 -11.21 17.78 4.79
N PRO A 27 -11.64 17.36 6.00
CA PRO A 27 -12.60 16.27 6.14
C PRO A 27 -13.86 16.52 5.28
N GLY A 28 -14.47 15.47 4.76
CA GLY A 28 -15.70 15.56 3.94
C GLY A 28 -15.53 15.97 2.47
N THR A 29 -14.35 16.45 2.03
CA THR A 29 -14.12 16.94 0.65
C THR A 29 -13.97 15.87 -0.44
N GLY A 30 -14.31 14.61 -0.15
CA GLY A 30 -14.31 13.56 -1.16
C GLY A 30 -12.94 13.06 -1.61
N LYS A 31 -11.85 13.27 -0.87
CA LYS A 31 -10.49 12.76 -1.22
C LYS A 31 -10.47 11.29 -1.66
N THR A 32 -11.08 10.42 -0.86
CA THR A 32 -11.19 8.98 -1.15
C THR A 32 -12.01 8.71 -2.41
N HIS A 33 -13.10 9.48 -2.60
CA HIS A 33 -13.92 9.40 -3.79
C HIS A 33 -13.12 9.79 -5.04
N THR A 34 -12.38 10.91 -5.00
CA THR A 34 -11.51 11.35 -6.08
C THR A 34 -10.42 10.33 -6.41
N LEU A 35 -9.79 9.73 -5.40
CA LEU A 35 -8.78 8.69 -5.61
C LEU A 35 -9.34 7.46 -6.33
N ILE A 36 -10.52 6.99 -5.95
CA ILE A 36 -11.14 5.81 -6.56
C ILE A 36 -11.70 6.15 -7.94
N GLU A 37 -12.59 7.14 -8.03
CA GLU A 37 -13.38 7.42 -9.23
C GLU A 37 -12.55 8.06 -10.34
N ARG A 38 -11.59 8.94 -10.01
CA ARG A 38 -10.80 9.63 -11.04
C ARG A 38 -9.49 8.93 -11.33
N VAL A 39 -8.76 8.53 -10.27
CA VAL A 39 -7.41 7.98 -10.45
C VAL A 39 -7.49 6.48 -10.78
N LEU A 40 -8.00 5.66 -9.86
CA LEU A 40 -8.04 4.21 -10.05
C LEU A 40 -8.84 3.83 -11.30
N LYS A 41 -10.11 4.23 -11.39
CA LYS A 41 -10.94 3.90 -12.55
C LYS A 41 -10.40 4.52 -13.85
N GLY A 42 -9.74 5.67 -13.76
CA GLY A 42 -9.06 6.29 -14.90
C GLY A 42 -7.93 5.42 -15.48
N TYR A 43 -7.13 4.78 -14.63
CA TYR A 43 -6.09 3.83 -15.08
C TYR A 43 -6.68 2.53 -15.61
N LEU A 44 -7.71 1.99 -14.94
CA LEU A 44 -8.41 0.80 -15.43
C LEU A 44 -9.01 1.03 -16.82
N LYS A 45 -9.65 2.19 -17.04
CA LYS A 45 -10.20 2.58 -18.34
C LYS A 45 -9.13 2.71 -19.44
N LYS A 46 -7.89 3.02 -19.08
CA LYS A 46 -6.73 3.06 -20.00
C LYS A 46 -6.15 1.68 -20.30
N GLY A 47 -6.74 0.60 -19.77
CA GLY A 47 -6.29 -0.77 -19.98
C GLY A 47 -5.22 -1.25 -19.01
N VAL A 48 -4.92 -0.51 -17.93
CA VAL A 48 -4.03 -1.02 -16.88
C VAL A 48 -4.75 -2.12 -16.12
N HIS A 49 -4.17 -3.32 -16.08
CA HIS A 49 -4.78 -4.45 -15.41
C HIS A 49 -4.78 -4.24 -13.88
N PRO A 50 -5.85 -4.60 -13.14
CA PRO A 50 -5.91 -4.43 -11.68
C PRO A 50 -4.74 -5.08 -10.92
N ARG A 51 -4.20 -6.19 -11.45
CA ARG A 51 -3.03 -6.88 -10.89
C ARG A 51 -1.75 -6.03 -10.92
N ASP A 52 -1.66 -5.05 -11.81
CA ASP A 52 -0.53 -4.12 -11.90
C ASP A 52 -0.68 -2.91 -10.98
N ILE A 53 -1.83 -2.79 -10.30
CA ILE A 53 -2.13 -1.69 -9.37
C ILE A 53 -2.13 -2.21 -7.93
N ALA A 54 -1.31 -1.59 -7.08
CA ALA A 54 -1.39 -1.78 -5.63
C ALA A 54 -2.24 -0.66 -5.01
N PHE A 55 -3.40 -1.01 -4.47
CA PHE A 55 -4.23 -0.10 -3.68
C PHE A 55 -4.06 -0.42 -2.20
N ILE A 56 -3.45 0.51 -1.46
CA ILE A 56 -3.16 0.34 -0.04
C ILE A 56 -4.00 1.32 0.78
N SER A 57 -4.68 0.81 1.80
CA SER A 57 -5.47 1.63 2.71
C SER A 57 -5.30 1.20 4.17
N PHE A 58 -5.78 2.02 5.11
CA PHE A 58 -5.65 1.75 6.54
C PHE A 58 -6.60 0.64 7.01
N THR A 59 -7.80 0.55 6.44
CA THR A 59 -8.84 -0.40 6.87
C THR A 59 -9.26 -1.34 5.75
N ASN A 60 -9.65 -2.56 6.11
CA ASN A 60 -10.22 -3.52 5.15
C ASN A 60 -11.51 -2.98 4.52
N LYS A 61 -12.32 -2.21 5.25
CA LYS A 61 -13.55 -1.58 4.73
C LYS A 61 -13.24 -0.63 3.57
N ALA A 62 -12.21 0.21 3.69
CA ALA A 62 -11.81 1.12 2.63
C ALA A 62 -11.24 0.37 1.40
N VAL A 63 -10.49 -0.71 1.63
CA VAL A 63 -10.01 -1.60 0.56
C VAL A 63 -11.18 -2.22 -0.20
N ASN A 64 -12.13 -2.83 0.50
CA ASN A 64 -13.30 -3.46 -0.11
C ASN A 64 -14.13 -2.42 -0.86
N THR A 65 -14.34 -1.23 -0.30
CA THR A 65 -15.06 -0.15 -0.98
C THR A 65 -14.42 0.22 -2.32
N ALA A 66 -13.09 0.31 -2.39
CA ALA A 66 -12.39 0.62 -3.64
C ALA A 66 -12.53 -0.49 -4.68
N ARG A 67 -12.37 -1.76 -4.25
CA ARG A 67 -12.57 -2.94 -5.10
C ARG A 67 -13.99 -3.00 -5.63
N ASP A 68 -14.99 -2.91 -4.76
CA ASP A 68 -16.39 -3.10 -5.10
C ASP A 68 -16.87 -1.99 -6.05
N ARG A 69 -16.43 -0.75 -5.84
CA ARG A 69 -16.68 0.36 -6.78
C ARG A 69 -16.01 0.16 -8.14
N ALA A 70 -14.83 -0.43 -8.17
CA ALA A 70 -14.16 -0.75 -9.43
C ALA A 70 -14.90 -1.87 -10.17
N LEU A 71 -15.26 -2.97 -9.48
CA LEU A 71 -16.03 -4.08 -10.03
C LEU A 71 -17.41 -3.64 -10.54
N ALA A 72 -18.08 -2.72 -9.84
CA ALA A 72 -19.35 -2.16 -10.28
C ALA A 72 -19.26 -1.41 -11.63
N THR A 73 -18.08 -0.88 -11.98
CA THR A 73 -17.85 -0.18 -13.26
C THR A 73 -17.20 -1.08 -14.31
N PHE A 74 -16.35 -2.02 -13.90
CA PHE A 74 -15.57 -2.90 -14.76
C PHE A 74 -15.91 -4.36 -14.43
N SER A 75 -17.13 -4.78 -14.79
CA SER A 75 -17.70 -6.08 -14.46
C SER A 75 -17.00 -7.28 -15.12
N HIS A 76 -16.12 -7.05 -16.09
CA HIS A 76 -15.30 -8.09 -16.70
C HIS A 76 -14.12 -8.54 -15.82
N PHE A 77 -13.80 -7.80 -14.76
CA PHE A 77 -12.82 -8.24 -13.77
C PHE A 77 -13.47 -9.05 -12.65
N SER A 78 -12.67 -9.93 -12.05
CA SER A 78 -13.04 -10.71 -10.87
C SER A 78 -12.43 -10.11 -9.60
N VAL A 79 -12.88 -10.56 -8.43
CA VAL A 79 -12.28 -10.18 -7.14
C VAL A 79 -10.79 -10.54 -7.08
N ASP A 80 -10.38 -11.63 -7.73
CA ASP A 80 -8.99 -12.11 -7.72
C ASP A 80 -8.03 -11.20 -8.50
N ASP A 81 -8.54 -10.44 -9.48
CA ASP A 81 -7.72 -9.47 -10.20
C ASP A 81 -7.27 -8.32 -9.30
N PHE A 82 -8.03 -8.04 -8.24
CA PHE A 82 -7.71 -7.04 -7.23
C PHE A 82 -6.86 -7.60 -6.08
N MET A 83 -6.13 -8.70 -6.28
CA MET A 83 -5.33 -9.34 -5.22
C MET A 83 -4.36 -8.41 -4.48
N ARG A 84 -3.93 -7.29 -5.08
CA ARG A 84 -3.02 -6.28 -4.52
C ARG A 84 -3.74 -5.15 -3.77
N PHE A 85 -5.06 -5.21 -3.64
CA PHE A 85 -5.88 -4.28 -2.86
C PHE A 85 -5.93 -4.78 -1.42
N LYS A 86 -5.18 -4.14 -0.52
CA LYS A 86 -4.96 -4.63 0.84
C LYS A 86 -4.67 -3.51 1.83
N THR A 87 -4.74 -3.82 3.11
CA THR A 87 -4.05 -3.00 4.12
C THR A 87 -2.54 -3.16 3.98
N LEU A 88 -1.77 -2.18 4.47
CA LEU A 88 -0.31 -2.21 4.39
C LEU A 88 0.23 -3.51 5.00
N HIS A 89 -0.21 -3.86 6.21
CA HIS A 89 0.19 -5.09 6.91
C HIS A 89 -0.08 -6.35 6.06
N LYS A 90 -1.30 -6.51 5.52
CA LYS A 90 -1.66 -7.69 4.72
C LYS A 90 -0.94 -7.74 3.38
N TYR A 91 -0.59 -6.58 2.81
CA TYR A 91 0.22 -6.50 1.60
C TYR A 91 1.65 -6.98 1.87
N CYS A 92 2.28 -6.41 2.91
CA CYS A 92 3.64 -6.70 3.32
C CYS A 92 3.83 -8.15 3.79
N ARG A 93 2.86 -8.74 4.50
CA ARG A 93 2.92 -10.14 4.97
C ARG A 93 3.24 -11.15 3.87
N ARG A 94 2.97 -10.84 2.59
CA ARG A 94 3.31 -11.72 1.46
C ARG A 94 4.82 -11.79 1.14
N TYR A 95 5.59 -10.83 1.64
CA TYR A 95 7.03 -10.73 1.41
C TYR A 95 7.85 -11.23 2.61
N PHE A 96 7.23 -11.36 3.78
CA PHE A 96 7.87 -11.90 4.98
C PHE A 96 7.52 -13.38 5.12
N LYS A 97 8.54 -14.24 5.05
CA LYS A 97 8.39 -15.69 5.29
C LYS A 97 8.26 -16.01 6.77
N GLU A 98 8.97 -15.26 7.60
CA GLU A 98 9.01 -15.44 9.06
C GLU A 98 7.86 -14.68 9.73
N GLU A 99 7.40 -15.19 10.87
CA GLU A 99 6.50 -14.43 11.73
C GLU A 99 7.26 -13.27 12.37
N VAL A 100 6.73 -12.05 12.24
CA VAL A 100 7.34 -10.86 12.86
C VAL A 100 7.35 -10.97 14.40
N PHE A 101 6.44 -11.78 14.94
CA PHE A 101 6.41 -12.21 16.33
C PHE A 101 6.39 -13.73 16.34
N ASP A 102 7.55 -14.36 16.54
CA ASP A 102 7.61 -15.76 16.91
C ASP A 102 7.50 -15.84 18.45
N PRO A 103 6.41 -16.39 19.02
CA PRO A 103 6.24 -16.48 20.46
C PRO A 103 7.41 -17.17 21.17
N LYS A 104 8.07 -18.14 20.53
CA LYS A 104 9.21 -18.84 21.13
C LYS A 104 10.42 -17.92 21.25
N ASN A 105 10.75 -17.20 20.17
CA ASN A 105 11.87 -16.26 20.18
C ASN A 105 11.57 -15.10 21.13
N CYS A 106 10.35 -14.57 21.13
CA CYS A 106 9.97 -13.52 22.07
C CYS A 106 10.02 -13.99 23.54
N MET A 107 9.66 -15.24 23.84
CA MET A 107 9.81 -15.78 25.19
C MET A 107 11.27 -16.01 25.58
N LEU A 108 12.12 -16.43 24.64
CA LEU A 108 13.56 -16.56 24.86
C LEU A 108 14.20 -15.19 25.12
N ASP A 109 13.88 -14.18 24.30
CA ASP A 109 14.34 -12.80 24.47
C ASP A 109 13.91 -12.26 25.84
N TYR A 110 12.64 -12.46 26.22
CA TYR A 110 12.13 -12.09 27.53
C TYR A 110 12.85 -12.81 28.66
N ALA A 111 13.06 -14.13 28.54
CA ALA A 111 13.73 -14.91 29.57
C ALA A 111 15.21 -14.49 29.75
N MET A 112 15.89 -14.13 28.65
CA MET A 112 17.24 -13.55 28.67
C MET A 112 17.26 -12.15 29.30
N GLU A 113 16.35 -11.25 28.92
CA GLU A 113 16.25 -9.90 29.49
C GLU A 113 15.91 -9.93 30.98
N ALA A 114 15.00 -10.81 31.38
CA ALA A 114 14.57 -11.00 32.75
C ALA A 114 15.54 -11.84 33.60
N LYS A 115 16.62 -12.37 33.00
CA LYS A 115 17.61 -13.25 33.64
C LYS A 115 16.98 -14.48 34.33
N ILE A 116 15.91 -15.00 33.73
CA ILE A 116 15.24 -16.23 34.17
C ILE A 116 16.05 -17.46 33.75
N ILE A 117 16.82 -17.31 32.66
CA ILE A 117 17.79 -18.27 32.13
C ILE A 117 19.12 -17.57 31.86
#